data_AF-A0A2M9E418-F1
#
_entry.id   AF-A0A2M9E418-F1
#
_cell.length_a   1.000
_cell.length_b   1.000
_cell.length_c   1.000
_cell.angle_alpha   90.00
_cell.angle_beta   90.00
_cell.angle_gamma   90.00
#
_symmetry.space_group_name_H-M   'P 1'
#
loop_
_entity.id
_entity.type
_entity.pdbx_description
1 polymer ?
#
loop_
_entity_poly.entity_id
_entity_poly.type
_entity_poly.pdbx_seq_one_letter_code
_entity_poly.pdbx_strand_id
1 'polypeptide(L)'
;MPRSTDHPTVVREGDALVFAGALLRDGVSALWPAALRVVGGARRFDLGAVTRIDSAGLALLSALSAQAGGDVLVVGEPAGLLELRAAYRMQMDLDFSRT
;
A
#
# COMPACT_ATOMS: atom_id res chain seq x y z
N MET A 1 -0.02 -13.21 -20.68
CA MET A 1 0.10 -12.33 -19.50
C MET A 1 -1.29 -11.78 -19.21
N PRO A 2 -1.97 -12.18 -18.12
CA PRO A 2 -3.24 -11.56 -17.77
C PRO A 2 -2.97 -10.11 -17.37
N ARG A 3 -3.50 -9.16 -18.16
CA ARG A 3 -3.57 -7.76 -17.76
C ARG A 3 -4.60 -7.70 -16.64
N SER A 4 -4.21 -7.26 -15.45
CA SER A 4 -5.19 -7.05 -14.38
C SER A 4 -6.11 -5.91 -14.81
N THR A 5 -7.39 -6.21 -15.05
CA THR A 5 -8.41 -5.24 -15.46
C THR A 5 -8.80 -4.30 -14.31
N ASP A 6 -8.39 -4.62 -13.08
CA ASP A 6 -8.61 -3.81 -11.88
C ASP A 6 -7.56 -2.71 -11.76
N HIS A 7 -7.91 -1.50 -12.22
CA HIS A 7 -7.11 -0.31 -11.98
C HIS A 7 -7.08 0.04 -10.50
N PRO A 8 -5.89 0.24 -9.90
CA PRO A 8 -5.80 0.62 -8.51
C PRO A 8 -6.30 2.05 -8.29
N THR A 9 -7.03 2.26 -7.20
CA THR A 9 -7.48 3.59 -6.76
C THR A 9 -7.10 3.84 -5.31
N VAL A 10 -7.02 5.12 -4.94
CA VAL A 10 -6.77 5.54 -3.55
C VAL A 10 -7.64 6.75 -3.23
N VAL A 11 -8.27 6.71 -2.06
CA VAL A 11 -9.03 7.83 -1.50
C VAL A 11 -8.66 8.02 -0.03
N ARG A 12 -8.83 9.24 0.46
CA ARG A 12 -8.61 9.56 1.88
C ARG A 12 -9.95 9.63 2.58
N GLU A 13 -10.11 8.82 3.62
CA GLU A 13 -11.27 8.80 4.50
C GLU A 13 -10.81 9.04 5.94
N GLY A 14 -10.94 10.29 6.42
CA GLY A 14 -10.48 10.66 7.76
C GLY A 14 -8.98 10.47 7.93
N ASP A 15 -8.57 9.57 8.81
CA ASP A 15 -7.17 9.19 9.05
C ASP A 15 -6.70 7.98 8.22
N ALA A 16 -7.56 7.41 7.38
CA ALA A 16 -7.27 6.24 6.56
C ALA A 16 -7.05 6.60 5.08
N LEU A 17 -6.04 6.00 4.44
CA LEU A 17 -5.97 5.88 2.98
C LEU A 17 -6.59 4.54 2.61
N VAL A 18 -7.69 4.59 1.87
CA VAL A 18 -8.41 3.41 1.39
C VAL A 18 -7.94 3.11 -0.02
N PHE A 19 -7.36 1.93 -0.19
CA PHE A 19 -6.91 1.40 -1.47
C PHE A 19 -7.93 0.38 -1.99
N ALA A 20 -8.12 0.37 -3.30
CA ALA A 20 -8.95 -0.63 -3.97
C ALA A 20 -8.32 -1.10 -5.28
N GLY A 21 -8.72 -2.28 -5.75
CA GLY A 21 -8.23 -2.89 -6.98
C GLY A 21 -6.90 -3.63 -6.81
N ALA A 22 -6.13 -3.79 -7.90
CA ALA A 22 -4.88 -4.55 -7.89
C ALA A 22 -3.65 -3.63 -7.72
N LEU A 23 -2.92 -3.76 -6.62
CA LEU A 23 -1.67 -3.05 -6.36
C LEU A 23 -0.49 -3.80 -6.99
N LEU A 24 -0.44 -3.76 -8.32
CA LEU A 24 0.58 -4.44 -9.11
C LEU A 24 1.47 -3.45 -9.87
N ARG A 25 2.66 -3.89 -10.26
CA ARG A 25 3.67 -3.09 -10.97
C ARG A 25 3.09 -2.22 -12.10
N ASP A 26 2.17 -2.75 -12.89
CA ASP A 26 1.60 -2.06 -14.05
C ASP A 26 0.67 -0.89 -13.66
N GLY A 27 0.09 -0.90 -12.46
CA GLY A 27 -0.88 0.10 -12.00
C GLY A 27 -0.33 1.10 -10.97
N VAL A 28 0.65 0.68 -10.16
CA VAL A 28 1.14 1.50 -9.02
C VAL A 28 1.82 2.80 -9.46
N SER A 29 2.47 2.83 -10.63
CA SER A 29 3.09 4.06 -11.15
C SER A 29 2.06 5.15 -11.46
N ALA A 30 0.88 4.76 -11.96
CA ALA A 30 -0.22 5.70 -12.22
C ALA A 30 -0.93 6.13 -10.92
N LEU A 31 -0.97 5.26 -9.92
CA LEU A 31 -1.55 5.53 -8.60
C LEU A 31 -0.73 6.54 -7.79
N TRP A 32 0.59 6.51 -7.92
CA TRP A 32 1.53 7.25 -7.06
C TRP A 32 1.24 8.76 -6.92
N PRO A 33 1.03 9.55 -8.00
CA PRO A 33 0.75 10.99 -7.86
C PRO A 33 -0.56 11.28 -7.13
N ALA A 34 -1.55 10.39 -7.23
CA ALA A 34 -2.80 10.52 -6.49
C ALA A 34 -2.60 10.22 -5.00
N ALA A 35 -1.87 9.15 -4.69
CA ALA A 35 -1.55 8.76 -3.31
C ALA A 35 -0.76 9.85 -2.56
N LEU A 36 0.28 10.41 -3.19
CA LEU A 36 1.10 11.47 -2.59
C LEU A 36 0.30 12.72 -2.21
N ARG A 37 -0.75 13.06 -2.98
CA ARG A 37 -1.59 14.23 -2.68
C ARG A 37 -2.42 14.06 -1.42
N VAL A 38 -2.69 12.82 -1.00
CA VAL A 38 -3.67 12.52 0.05
C VAL A 38 -3.08 11.81 1.27
N VAL A 39 -1.82 11.35 1.20
CA VAL A 39 -1.12 10.58 2.25
C VAL A 39 -0.81 11.36 3.52
N GLY A 40 -0.66 12.69 3.45
CA GLY A 40 -0.21 13.50 4.58
C GLY A 40 -1.08 13.37 5.83
N GLY A 41 -0.50 12.88 6.94
CA GLY A 41 -1.20 12.72 8.22
C GLY A 41 -2.16 11.52 8.28
N ALA A 42 -2.03 10.57 7.35
CA ALA A 42 -2.72 9.29 7.46
C ALA A 42 -2.07 8.41 8.52
N ARG A 43 -2.88 7.69 9.28
CA ARG A 43 -2.44 6.75 10.32
C ARG A 43 -2.78 5.30 9.98
N ARG A 44 -3.60 5.10 8.95
CA ARG A 44 -4.08 3.78 8.54
C ARG A 44 -4.06 3.63 7.03
N PHE A 45 -3.58 2.52 6.52
CA PHE A 45 -3.81 2.08 5.14
C PHE A 45 -4.81 0.93 5.16
N ASP A 46 -5.95 1.14 4.52
CA ASP A 46 -7.01 0.15 4.39
C ASP A 46 -6.88 -0.54 3.02
N LEU A 47 -6.58 -1.83 3.07
CA LEU A 47 -6.42 -2.71 1.91
C LEU A 47 -7.62 -3.67 1.77
N GLY A 48 -8.73 -3.44 2.47
CA GLY A 48 -9.89 -4.34 2.46
C GLY A 48 -10.54 -4.51 1.08
N ALA A 49 -10.40 -3.51 0.20
CA ALA A 49 -10.87 -3.56 -1.20
C ALA A 49 -9.75 -3.87 -2.21
N VAL A 50 -8.54 -4.20 -1.74
CA VAL A 50 -7.41 -4.59 -2.59
C VAL A 50 -7.53 -6.08 -2.90
N THR A 51 -7.49 -6.43 -4.18
CA THR A 51 -7.66 -7.83 -4.63
C THR A 51 -6.35 -8.60 -4.68
N ARG A 52 -5.24 -7.90 -4.97
CA ARG A 52 -3.89 -8.50 -5.07
C ARG A 52 -2.81 -7.45 -4.86
N ILE A 53 -1.67 -7.88 -4.34
CA ILE A 53 -0.46 -7.08 -4.20
C ILE A 53 0.79 -7.86 -4.66
N ASP A 54 1.73 -7.16 -5.28
CA ASP A 54 3.07 -7.67 -5.59
C ASP A 54 4.16 -6.84 -4.88
N SER A 55 5.44 -7.14 -5.14
CA SER A 55 6.57 -6.38 -4.56
C SER A 55 6.53 -4.88 -4.88
N ALA A 56 5.98 -4.47 -6.04
CA ALA A 56 5.89 -3.06 -6.40
C ALA A 56 4.77 -2.36 -5.62
N GLY A 57 3.64 -3.02 -5.41
CA GLY A 57 2.60 -2.56 -4.49
C GLY A 57 3.10 -2.44 -3.06
N LEU A 58 3.86 -3.42 -2.56
CA LEU A 58 4.45 -3.33 -1.22
C LEU A 58 5.44 -2.17 -1.09
N ALA A 59 6.31 -1.95 -2.10
CA ALA A 59 7.25 -0.83 -2.12
C ALA A 59 6.52 0.52 -2.14
N LEU A 60 5.40 0.63 -2.86
CA LEU A 60 4.54 1.81 -2.85
C LEU A 60 4.02 2.10 -1.43
N LEU A 61 3.45 1.10 -0.75
CA LEU A 61 2.92 1.25 0.61
C LEU A 61 4.02 1.63 1.61
N SER A 62 5.19 1.01 1.52
CA SER A 62 6.37 1.36 2.31
C SER A 62 6.75 2.84 2.15
N ALA A 63 6.86 3.31 0.89
CA ALA A 63 7.22 4.69 0.61
C ALA A 63 6.15 5.68 1.13
N LEU A 64 4.86 5.35 0.97
CA LEU A 64 3.76 6.16 1.50
C LEU A 64 3.73 6.19 3.03
N SER A 65 4.06 5.09 3.71
CA SER A 65 4.17 5.06 5.18
C SER A 65 5.23 6.05 5.66
N ALA A 66 6.39 6.07 5.00
CA ALA A 66 7.44 7.04 5.31
C ALA A 66 7.00 8.49 5.09
N GLN A 67 6.18 8.75 4.05
CA GLN A 67 5.60 10.09 3.83
C GLN A 67 4.51 10.47 4.85
N ALA A 68 3.83 9.48 5.42
CA ALA A 68 2.80 9.68 6.44
C ALA A 68 3.36 9.91 7.85
N GLY A 69 4.62 9.53 8.10
CA GLY A 69 5.30 9.68 9.39
C GLY A 69 5.88 8.39 9.98
N GLY A 70 5.88 7.27 9.24
CA GLY A 70 6.49 5.99 9.65
C GLY A 70 5.51 5.03 10.33
N ASP A 71 4.63 5.54 11.19
CA ASP A 71 3.73 4.71 12.02
C ASP A 71 2.34 4.57 11.40
N VAL A 72 2.24 3.85 10.29
CA VAL A 72 0.96 3.58 9.63
C VAL A 72 0.50 2.15 9.87
N LEU A 73 -0.70 2.00 10.45
CA LEU A 73 -1.38 0.72 10.60
C LEU A 73 -1.89 0.23 9.24
N VAL A 74 -1.51 -0.97 8.83
CA VAL A 74 -2.07 -1.62 7.62
C VAL A 74 -3.18 -2.58 8.03
N VAL A 75 -4.38 -2.34 7.50
CA VAL A 75 -5.57 -3.18 7.68
C VAL A 75 -5.90 -3.89 6.38
N GLY A 76 -6.23 -5.18 6.45
CA GLY A 76 -6.57 -6.01 5.28
C GLY A 76 -5.44 -6.95 4.86
N GLU A 77 -5.83 -8.03 4.17
CA GLU A 77 -4.94 -9.13 3.78
C GLU A 77 -5.15 -9.52 2.32
N PRO A 78 -4.80 -8.64 1.35
CA PRO A 78 -4.89 -8.98 -0.07
C PRO A 78 -3.99 -10.17 -0.42
N ALA A 79 -4.37 -10.91 -1.46
CA ALA A 79 -3.58 -12.02 -1.98
C ALA A 79 -2.15 -11.55 -2.32
N GLY A 80 -1.16 -12.32 -1.87
CA GLY A 80 0.27 -12.01 -2.01
C GLY A 80 0.89 -11.27 -0.81
N LEU A 81 0.10 -10.62 0.05
CA LEU A 81 0.67 -9.82 1.15
C LEU A 81 1.41 -10.67 2.19
N LEU A 82 0.83 -11.81 2.58
CA LEU A 82 1.43 -12.70 3.58
C LEU A 82 2.76 -13.28 3.09
N GLU A 83 2.80 -13.73 1.84
CA GLU A 83 3.99 -14.28 1.19
C GLU A 83 5.10 -13.23 1.11
N LEU A 84 4.76 -11.99 0.73
CA LEU A 84 5.71 -10.88 0.67
C LEU A 84 6.22 -10.52 2.08
N ARG A 85 5.34 -10.43 3.09
CA ARG A 85 5.76 -10.17 4.48
C ARG A 85 6.76 -11.23 4.98
N ALA A 86 6.48 -12.50 4.69
CA ALA A 86 7.39 -13.60 5.02
C ALA A 86 8.72 -13.50 4.25
N ALA A 87 8.66 -13.21 2.94
CA ALA A 87 9.84 -13.10 2.08
C ALA A 87 10.78 -11.96 2.50
N TYR A 88 10.22 -10.82 2.88
CA TYR A 88 10.99 -9.64 3.30
C TYR A 88 11.30 -9.61 4.80
N ARG A 89 10.95 -10.65 5.57
CA ARG A 89 11.07 -10.70 7.04
C ARG A 89 10.54 -9.43 7.72
N MET A 90 9.51 -8.83 7.12
CA MET A 90 8.99 -7.57 7.57
C MET A 90 8.19 -7.84 8.83
N GLN A 91 8.75 -7.49 10.00
CA GLN A 91 7.95 -7.41 11.22
C GLN A 91 6.80 -6.44 10.95
N MET A 92 5.64 -6.72 11.53
CA MET A 92 4.35 -6.06 11.24
C MET A 92 4.31 -4.54 11.52
N ASP A 93 5.43 -3.94 11.90
CA ASP A 93 5.64 -2.50 11.87
C ASP A 93 6.33 -2.13 10.56
N LEU A 94 5.66 -1.28 9.77
CA LEU A 94 6.25 -0.55 8.65
C LEU A 94 7.25 0.52 9.15
N ASP A 95 8.00 0.21 10.21
CA ASP A 95 9.03 1.07 10.76
C ASP A 95 10.28 0.96 9.90
N PHE A 96 10.39 1.86 8.93
CA PHE A 96 11.66 2.18 8.29
C PHE A 96 12.41 3.16 9.18
N SER A 97 12.78 2.73 10.40
CA SER A 97 13.61 3.50 11.29
C SER A 97 15.03 3.57 10.72
N ARG A 98 15.28 4.69 10.02
CA ARG A 98 16.62 5.09 9.56
C ARG A 98 17.43 5.54 10.78
N THR A 99 18.52 4.81 11.06
CA THR A 99 19.60 5.26 11.96
C THR A 99 20.24 6.55 11.47
#